data_AF-A0A6A5AA96-F1
#
_entry.id   AF-A0A6A5AA96-F1
#
_cell.length_a   1.000
_cell.length_b   1.000
_cell.length_c   1.000
_cell.angle_alpha   90.00
_cell.angle_beta   90.00
_cell.angle_gamma   90.00
#
_symmetry.space_group_name_H-M   'P 1'
#
loop_
_entity.id
_entity.type
_entity.pdbx_description
1 polymer ?
#
loop_
_entity_poly.entity_id
_entity_poly.type
_entity_poly.pdbx_seq_one_letter_code
_entity_poly.pdbx_strand_id
1 'polypeptide(L)'
;MIQREPLFPGNDYIHQLKLIVKFMGTPKVDEVEFVKNAKAQRFLAKLPIYKATKLADAFPAASDQAMDLLAHMLVFNPAKRISVLDALHHPYLEAFYDAADLVLSPPFDFGFDIPDDKLTREALVSLLMEDISTFHPEVVDVGQEHGYLPPSAFLPPPPSKSPPPANRSGTAINEA
;
A
#
# COMPACT_ATOMS: atom_id res chain seq x y z
N MET A 1 11.71 -1.06 20.31
CA MET A 1 11.57 -2.14 21.31
C MET A 1 12.90 -2.50 21.98
N ILE A 2 13.98 -2.75 21.22
CA ILE A 2 15.29 -3.18 21.78
C ILE A 2 16.02 -2.07 22.56
N GLN A 3 16.33 -0.92 21.92
CA GLN A 3 17.02 0.21 22.59
C GLN A 3 16.06 1.26 23.18
N ARG A 4 14.74 1.12 22.95
CA ARG A 4 13.71 2.12 23.31
C ARG A 4 13.91 3.52 22.70
N GLU A 5 14.75 3.63 21.67
CA GLU A 5 14.98 4.84 20.88
C GLU A 5 14.90 4.52 19.37
N PRO A 6 14.67 5.52 18.50
CA PRO A 6 14.71 5.32 17.05
C PRO A 6 16.12 4.97 16.56
N LEU A 7 16.23 3.95 15.70
CA LEU A 7 17.52 3.52 15.15
C LEU A 7 18.16 4.57 14.21
N PHE A 8 17.33 5.30 13.47
CA PHE A 8 17.77 6.31 12.50
C PHE A 8 17.00 7.63 12.72
N PRO A 9 17.39 8.45 13.71
CA PRO A 9 16.74 9.73 13.99
C PRO A 9 17.21 10.84 13.03
N GLY A 10 16.81 10.75 11.76
CA GLY A 10 17.11 11.78 10.77
C GLY A 10 16.27 13.03 10.94
N ASN A 11 16.86 14.18 10.63
CA ASN A 11 16.21 15.50 10.71
C ASN A 11 15.68 15.97 9.34
N ASP A 12 16.22 15.38 8.26
CA ASP A 12 15.85 15.60 6.87
C ASP A 12 16.24 14.37 6.05
N TYR A 13 15.88 14.35 4.76
CA TYR A 13 16.11 13.19 3.89
C TYR A 13 17.61 12.87 3.66
N ILE A 14 18.49 13.87 3.66
CA ILE A 14 19.94 13.69 3.50
C ILE A 14 20.54 13.13 4.78
N HIS A 15 20.18 13.70 5.93
CA HIS A 15 20.62 13.23 7.24
C HIS A 15 20.17 11.79 7.48
N GLN A 16 18.92 11.47 7.16
CA GLN A 16 18.37 10.11 7.25
C GLN A 16 19.22 9.11 6.46
N LEU A 17 19.52 9.42 5.19
CA LEU A 17 20.29 8.53 4.33
C LEU A 17 21.73 8.36 4.84
N LYS A 18 22.34 9.43 5.36
CA LYS A 18 23.67 9.36 5.99
C LYS A 18 23.68 8.46 7.23
N LEU A 19 22.66 8.54 8.08
CA LEU A 19 22.54 7.68 9.28
C LEU A 19 22.44 6.21 8.89
N ILE A 20 21.58 5.90 7.91
CA ILE A 20 21.41 4.53 7.39
C ILE A 20 22.74 3.99 6.84
N VAL A 21 23.40 4.74 5.95
CA VAL A 21 24.67 4.31 5.34
C VAL A 21 25.80 4.23 6.38
N LYS A 22 25.85 5.12 7.37
CA LYS A 22 26.84 5.05 8.45
C LYS A 22 26.66 3.79 9.30
N PHE A 23 25.43 3.40 9.58
CA PHE A 23 25.12 2.22 10.38
C PHE A 23 25.31 0.92 9.59
N MET A 24 24.70 0.83 8.41
CA MET A 24 24.72 -0.37 7.56
C MET A 24 26.04 -0.55 6.79
N GLY A 25 26.87 0.50 6.73
CA GLY A 25 28.07 0.54 5.90
C GLY A 25 27.78 1.04 4.49
N THR A 26 28.85 1.32 3.75
CA THR A 26 28.75 1.74 2.35
C THR A 26 28.19 0.60 1.51
N PRO A 27 27.04 0.80 0.83
CA PRO A 27 26.44 -0.24 0.01
C PRO A 27 27.33 -0.57 -1.19
N LYS A 28 27.33 -1.84 -1.58
CA LYS A 28 27.94 -2.29 -2.83
C LYS A 28 27.07 -1.87 -4.02
N VAL A 29 27.66 -1.88 -5.22
CA VAL A 29 26.98 -1.48 -6.46
C VAL A 29 25.72 -2.33 -6.71
N ASP A 30 25.78 -3.64 -6.47
CA ASP A 30 24.65 -4.56 -6.64
C ASP A 30 23.53 -4.36 -5.60
N GLU A 31 23.82 -3.74 -4.47
CA GLU A 31 22.84 -3.45 -3.43
C GLU A 31 22.01 -2.20 -3.71
N VAL A 32 22.49 -1.32 -4.60
CA VAL A 32 21.82 -0.06 -4.97
C VAL A 32 21.47 0.03 -6.46
N GLU A 33 21.69 -1.04 -7.23
CA GLU A 33 21.40 -1.09 -8.67
C GLU A 33 19.92 -0.80 -8.98
N PHE A 34 19.01 -1.16 -8.07
CA PHE A 34 17.58 -0.88 -8.21
C PHE A 34 17.24 0.62 -8.21
N VAL A 35 18.14 1.48 -7.73
CA VAL A 35 17.94 2.93 -7.65
C VAL A 35 18.14 3.55 -9.03
N LYS A 36 17.05 3.78 -9.78
CA LYS A 36 17.10 4.34 -11.15
C LYS A 36 17.47 5.82 -11.21
N ASN A 37 17.34 6.56 -10.10
CA ASN A 37 17.59 7.99 -10.07
C ASN A 37 19.10 8.31 -10.03
N ALA A 38 19.61 8.87 -11.13
CA ALA A 38 21.04 9.22 -11.25
C ALA A 38 21.53 10.22 -10.19
N LYS A 39 20.68 11.15 -9.72
CA LYS A 39 21.06 12.08 -8.65
C LYS A 39 21.25 11.35 -7.32
N ALA A 40 20.38 10.38 -7.03
CA ALA A 40 20.47 9.57 -5.82
C ALA A 40 21.72 8.68 -5.83
N GLN A 41 22.02 8.03 -6.96
CA GLN A 41 23.25 7.24 -7.12
C GLN A 41 24.52 8.08 -6.93
N ARG A 42 24.57 9.28 -7.56
CA ARG A 42 25.71 10.20 -7.39
C ARG A 42 25.84 10.70 -5.95
N PHE A 43 24.74 10.88 -5.25
CA PHE A 43 24.77 11.27 -3.84
C PHE A 43 25.38 10.14 -2.98
N LEU A 44 24.90 8.91 -3.15
CA LEU A 44 25.42 7.73 -2.43
C LEU A 44 26.93 7.52 -2.69
N ALA A 45 27.37 7.68 -3.94
CA ALA A 45 28.78 7.55 -4.33
C ALA A 45 29.69 8.66 -3.75
N LYS A 46 29.13 9.81 -3.36
CA LYS A 46 29.87 10.92 -2.74
C LYS A 46 29.95 10.81 -1.21
N LEU A 47 29.20 9.90 -0.60
CA LEU A 47 29.29 9.69 0.84
C LEU A 47 30.66 9.11 1.20
N PRO A 48 31.18 9.42 2.41
CA PRO A 48 32.36 8.74 2.92
C PRO A 48 32.18 7.23 2.96
N ILE A 49 33.28 6.50 2.90
CA ILE A 49 33.25 5.05 3.06
C ILE A 49 33.07 4.72 4.55
N TYR A 50 32.02 3.97 4.87
CA TYR A 50 31.70 3.52 6.22
C TYR A 50 31.78 2.01 6.31
N LYS A 51 32.36 1.52 7.41
CA LYS A 51 32.28 0.11 7.77
C LYS A 51 30.94 -0.14 8.45
N ALA A 52 30.29 -1.25 8.10
CA ALA A 52 29.06 -1.69 8.76
C ALA A 52 29.27 -1.82 10.28
N THR A 53 28.32 -1.28 11.04
CA THR A 53 28.24 -1.46 12.49
C THR A 53 27.81 -2.89 12.78
N LYS A 54 28.48 -3.57 13.71
CA LYS A 54 28.04 -4.89 14.13
C LYS A 54 26.78 -4.73 14.98
N LEU A 55 25.73 -5.48 14.65
CA LEU A 55 24.47 -5.43 15.40
C LEU A 55 24.64 -5.78 16.87
N ALA A 56 25.55 -6.70 17.20
CA ALA A 56 25.88 -7.05 18.59
C ALA A 56 26.47 -5.88 19.39
N ASP A 57 27.27 -5.03 18.75
CA ASP A 57 27.84 -3.84 19.40
C ASP A 57 26.76 -2.77 19.60
N ALA A 58 25.84 -2.64 18.63
CA ALA A 58 24.72 -1.72 18.73
C ALA A 58 23.66 -2.18 19.76
N PHE A 59 23.35 -3.47 19.79
CA PHE A 59 22.27 -4.06 20.56
C PHE A 59 22.77 -5.13 21.54
N PRO A 60 23.60 -4.77 22.54
CA PRO A 60 24.26 -5.74 23.40
C PRO A 60 23.31 -6.56 24.29
N ALA A 61 22.08 -6.08 24.47
CA ALA A 61 21.04 -6.78 25.25
C ALA A 61 20.11 -7.65 24.38
N ALA A 62 20.27 -7.65 23.06
CA ALA A 62 19.47 -8.47 22.16
C ALA A 62 20.02 -9.90 22.08
N SER A 63 19.14 -10.88 21.89
CA SER A 63 19.56 -12.26 21.62
C SER A 63 20.14 -12.38 20.20
N ASP A 64 20.99 -13.39 20.00
CA ASP A 64 21.59 -13.66 18.68
C ASP A 64 20.53 -13.88 17.59
N GLN A 65 19.44 -14.58 17.92
CA GLN A 65 18.31 -14.80 17.01
C GLN A 65 17.59 -13.48 16.66
N ALA A 66 17.46 -12.55 17.61
CA ALA A 66 16.86 -11.24 17.33
C ALA A 66 17.73 -10.43 16.37
N MET A 67 19.05 -10.47 16.59
CA MET A 67 20.03 -9.79 15.74
C MET A 67 20.09 -10.38 14.34
N ASP A 68 20.01 -11.71 14.23
CA ASP A 68 19.98 -12.39 12.94
C ASP A 68 18.74 -12.01 12.12
N LEU A 69 17.55 -12.04 12.74
CA LEU A 69 16.33 -11.59 12.08
C LEU A 69 16.43 -10.12 11.65
N LEU A 70 16.96 -9.26 12.52
CA LEU A 70 17.13 -7.84 12.23
C LEU A 70 18.09 -7.61 11.06
N ALA A 71 19.16 -8.40 10.94
CA ALA A 71 20.09 -8.33 9.80
C ALA A 71 19.40 -8.66 8.47
N HIS A 72 18.50 -9.64 8.47
CA HIS A 72 17.72 -10.02 7.28
C HIS A 72 16.64 -8.99 6.90
N MET A 73 16.19 -8.18 7.87
CA MET A 73 15.24 -7.07 7.63
C MET A 73 15.95 -5.78 7.18
N LEU A 74 17.09 -5.44 7.79
CA LEU A 74 17.88 -4.24 7.48
C LEU A 74 18.80 -4.49 6.28
N VAL A 75 18.19 -4.53 5.09
CA VAL A 75 18.90 -4.71 3.81
C VAL A 75 18.57 -3.56 2.85
N PHE A 76 19.60 -3.06 2.15
CA PHE A 76 19.47 -1.94 1.20
C PHE A 76 18.57 -2.26 0.02
N ASN A 77 18.80 -3.40 -0.63
CA ASN A 77 17.99 -3.84 -1.76
C ASN A 77 16.67 -4.44 -1.23
N PRO A 78 15.50 -3.83 -1.52
CA PRO A 78 14.22 -4.32 -1.02
C PRO A 78 13.91 -5.74 -1.45
N ALA A 79 14.37 -6.16 -2.64
CA ALA A 79 14.14 -7.51 -3.17
C ALA A 79 14.97 -8.59 -2.46
N LYS A 80 16.03 -8.20 -1.74
CA LYS A 80 16.86 -9.11 -0.92
C LYS A 80 16.43 -9.15 0.54
N ARG A 81 15.45 -8.34 0.95
CA ARG A 81 14.92 -8.33 2.31
C ARG A 81 14.09 -9.59 2.55
N ILE A 82 14.18 -10.15 3.76
CA ILE A 82 13.34 -11.28 4.17
C ILE A 82 11.86 -10.97 3.95
N SER A 83 11.12 -11.95 3.43
CA SER A 83 9.67 -11.83 3.27
C SER A 83 8.97 -11.94 4.64
N VAL A 84 7.72 -11.50 4.72
CA VAL A 84 6.94 -11.64 5.97
C VAL A 84 6.77 -13.09 6.37
N LEU A 85 6.56 -14.01 5.41
CA LEU A 85 6.38 -15.42 5.68
C LEU A 85 7.67 -16.04 6.21
N ASP A 86 8.81 -15.77 5.55
CA ASP A 86 10.11 -16.27 6.01
C ASP A 86 10.49 -15.70 7.39
N ALA A 87 10.12 -14.44 7.67
CA ALA A 87 10.34 -13.84 8.98
C ALA A 87 9.50 -14.52 10.07
N LEU A 88 8.25 -14.89 9.78
CA LEU A 88 7.40 -15.64 10.70
C LEU A 88 7.95 -17.05 11.02
N HIS A 89 8.61 -17.69 10.04
CA HIS A 89 9.30 -18.98 10.24
C HIS A 89 10.68 -18.86 10.89
N HIS A 90 11.16 -17.64 11.16
CA HIS A 90 12.48 -17.44 11.74
C HIS A 90 12.54 -17.96 13.19
N PRO A 91 13.65 -18.59 13.64
CA PRO A 91 13.78 -19.12 15.01
C PRO A 91 13.47 -18.12 16.14
N TYR A 92 13.67 -16.83 15.88
CA TYR A 92 13.31 -15.76 16.82
C TYR A 92 11.80 -15.68 17.13
N LEU A 93 10.94 -16.04 16.17
CA LEU A 93 9.48 -15.99 16.30
C LEU A 93 8.85 -17.38 16.49
N GLU A 94 9.65 -18.45 16.57
CA GLU A 94 9.19 -19.84 16.66
C GLU A 94 8.18 -20.05 17.80
N ALA A 95 8.44 -19.46 18.98
CA ALA A 95 7.55 -19.59 20.14
C ALA A 95 6.17 -18.94 19.97
N PHE A 96 5.98 -18.11 18.94
CA PHE A 96 4.74 -17.37 18.67
C PHE A 96 4.07 -17.78 17.37
N TYR A 97 4.75 -18.57 16.53
CA TYR A 97 4.24 -18.94 15.23
C TYR A 97 3.34 -20.17 15.32
N ASP A 98 2.06 -20.00 14.96
CA ASP A 98 1.14 -21.09 14.68
C ASP A 98 0.60 -20.95 13.25
N ALA A 99 0.81 -21.98 12.43
CA ALA A 99 0.30 -22.01 11.07
C ALA A 99 -1.23 -22.09 11.01
N ALA A 100 -1.88 -22.66 12.03
CA ALA A 100 -3.33 -22.76 12.10
C ALA A 100 -4.00 -21.39 12.30
N ASP A 101 -3.29 -20.44 12.92
CA ASP A 101 -3.76 -19.07 13.15
C ASP A 101 -3.53 -18.14 11.94
N LEU A 102 -2.80 -18.60 10.92
CA LEU A 102 -2.48 -17.79 9.75
C LEU A 102 -3.67 -17.69 8.79
N VAL A 103 -4.39 -16.57 8.85
CA VAL A 103 -5.46 -16.24 7.89
C VAL A 103 -4.92 -15.27 6.84
N LEU A 104 -4.87 -15.72 5.58
CA LEU A 104 -4.52 -14.88 4.44
C LEU A 104 -5.78 -14.23 3.86
N SER A 105 -5.78 -12.90 3.77
CA SER A 105 -6.83 -12.19 3.03
C SER A 105 -6.62 -12.35 1.53
N PRO A 106 -7.68 -12.28 0.71
CA PRO A 106 -7.51 -12.09 -0.72
C PRO A 106 -6.76 -10.78 -0.99
N PRO A 107 -6.12 -10.63 -2.18
CA PRO A 107 -5.55 -9.36 -2.60
C PRO A 107 -6.61 -8.26 -2.54
N PHE A 108 -6.23 -7.11 -1.99
CA PHE A 108 -7.11 -5.94 -1.96
C PHE A 108 -7.31 -5.42 -3.39
N ASP A 109 -8.55 -5.09 -3.73
CA ASP A 109 -8.89 -4.55 -5.04
C ASP A 109 -8.70 -3.02 -5.06
N PHE A 110 -7.79 -2.55 -5.90
CA PHE A 110 -7.52 -1.13 -6.12
C PHE A 110 -8.29 -0.57 -7.33
N GLY A 111 -9.33 -1.26 -7.81
CA GLY A 111 -10.14 -0.81 -8.95
C GLY A 111 -10.84 0.55 -8.77
N PHE A 112 -10.94 1.05 -7.53
CA PHE A 112 -11.45 2.39 -7.23
C PHE A 112 -10.43 3.51 -7.49
N ASP A 113 -9.12 3.19 -7.62
CA ASP A 113 -8.08 4.20 -7.83
C ASP A 113 -8.27 4.86 -9.21
N ILE A 114 -8.76 6.09 -9.19
CA ILE A 114 -8.88 6.92 -10.38
C ILE A 114 -7.59 7.74 -10.58
N PRO A 115 -7.19 8.01 -11.83
CA PRO A 115 -6.04 8.86 -12.13
C PRO A 115 -6.12 10.25 -11.49
N ASP A 116 -4.97 10.81 -11.09
CA ASP A 116 -4.85 12.13 -10.43
C ASP A 116 -5.57 13.25 -11.20
N ASP A 117 -5.58 13.21 -12.53
CA ASP A 117 -6.25 14.20 -13.39
C ASP A 117 -7.78 14.14 -13.31
N LYS A 118 -8.33 13.03 -12.82
CA LYS A 118 -9.76 12.79 -12.61
C LYS A 118 -10.16 12.81 -11.14
N LEU A 119 -9.19 12.88 -10.22
CA LEU A 119 -9.39 12.91 -8.78
C LEU A 119 -9.84 14.30 -8.31
N THR A 120 -11.02 14.73 -8.74
CA THR A 120 -11.62 15.98 -8.26
C THR A 120 -12.24 15.78 -6.87
N ARG A 121 -12.53 16.90 -6.20
CA ARG A 121 -13.26 16.87 -4.93
C ARG A 121 -14.60 16.14 -5.06
N GLU A 122 -15.31 16.38 -6.16
CA GLU A 122 -16.62 15.78 -6.43
C GLU A 122 -16.51 14.27 -6.65
N ALA A 123 -15.46 13.82 -7.35
CA ALA A 123 -15.17 12.40 -7.51
C ALA A 123 -14.86 11.74 -6.16
N LEU A 124 -14.00 12.36 -5.34
CA LEU A 124 -13.68 11.89 -3.98
C LEU A 124 -14.91 11.79 -3.08
N VAL A 125 -15.77 12.81 -3.09
CA VAL A 125 -17.03 12.80 -2.33
C VAL A 125 -17.93 11.68 -2.83
N SER A 126 -18.01 11.46 -4.14
CA SER A 126 -18.84 10.40 -4.73
C SER A 126 -18.35 9.01 -4.30
N LEU A 127 -17.04 8.76 -4.37
CA LEU A 127 -16.42 7.50 -3.90
C LEU A 127 -16.67 7.26 -2.41
N LEU A 128 -16.48 8.30 -1.57
CA LEU A 128 -16.75 8.20 -0.14
C LEU A 128 -18.23 7.92 0.15
N MET A 129 -19.15 8.53 -0.60
CA MET A 129 -20.59 8.31 -0.42
C MET A 129 -20.99 6.88 -0.83
N GLU A 130 -20.40 6.34 -1.89
CA GLU A 130 -20.60 4.94 -2.31
C GLU A 130 -20.14 3.99 -1.20
N ASP A 131 -18.95 4.21 -0.63
CA ASP A 131 -18.45 3.44 0.52
C ASP A 131 -19.41 3.55 1.72
N ILE A 132 -19.81 4.76 2.11
CA ILE A 132 -20.72 4.95 3.25
C ILE A 132 -22.05 4.25 3.02
N SER A 133 -22.64 4.34 1.82
CA SER A 133 -23.91 3.68 1.51
C SER A 133 -23.82 2.15 1.57
N THR A 134 -22.63 1.60 1.31
CA THR A 134 -22.39 0.15 1.35
C THR A 134 -22.41 -0.37 2.79
N PHE A 135 -21.88 0.40 3.74
CA PHE A 135 -21.83 0.01 5.16
C PHE A 135 -23.01 0.54 6.00
N HIS A 136 -23.66 1.62 5.55
CA HIS A 136 -24.73 2.32 6.26
C HIS A 136 -25.92 2.62 5.33
N PRO A 137 -26.68 1.60 4.91
CA PRO A 137 -27.85 1.79 4.04
C PRO A 137 -28.92 2.69 4.70
N GLU A 138 -28.99 2.76 6.03
CA GLU A 138 -29.91 3.63 6.78
C GLU A 138 -29.65 5.12 6.58
N VAL A 139 -28.40 5.52 6.30
CA VAL A 139 -28.04 6.93 6.07
C VAL A 139 -28.62 7.42 4.74
N VAL A 140 -28.87 6.50 3.79
CA VAL A 140 -29.54 6.80 2.52
C VAL A 140 -31.03 7.08 2.73
N ASP A 141 -31.66 6.43 3.71
CA ASP A 141 -33.08 6.57 4.04
C ASP A 141 -33.37 7.83 4.90
N VAL A 142 -32.50 8.15 5.86
CA VAL A 142 -32.70 9.29 6.79
C VAL A 142 -32.54 10.66 6.12
N GLY A 143 -31.86 10.72 4.96
CA GLY A 143 -31.77 11.95 4.17
C GLY A 143 -33.13 12.51 3.76
N GLN A 144 -34.10 11.64 3.46
CA GLN A 144 -35.42 12.06 2.98
C GLN A 144 -36.30 12.75 4.04
N GLU A 145 -36.15 12.44 5.33
CA GLU A 145 -37.00 13.03 6.39
C GLU A 145 -36.46 14.35 6.97
N HIS A 146 -35.14 14.59 6.93
CA HIS A 146 -34.52 15.76 7.58
C HIS A 146 -34.11 16.89 6.62
N GLY A 147 -34.59 16.85 5.37
CA GLY A 147 -34.31 17.89 4.37
C GLY A 147 -32.88 17.86 3.82
N TYR A 148 -32.15 16.75 4.00
CA TYR A 148 -30.91 16.50 3.29
C TYR A 148 -31.24 15.93 1.91
N LEU A 149 -30.85 16.62 0.84
CA LEU A 149 -31.10 16.16 -0.51
C LEU A 149 -30.46 14.78 -0.72
N PRO A 150 -31.20 13.79 -1.26
CA PRO A 150 -30.61 12.49 -1.58
C PRO A 150 -29.47 12.68 -2.59
N PRO A 151 -28.40 11.87 -2.54
CA PRO A 151 -27.26 12.00 -3.45
C PRO A 151 -27.64 12.00 -4.95
N SER A 152 -28.77 11.37 -5.31
CA SER A 152 -29.33 11.38 -6.66
C SER A 152 -29.80 12.75 -7.15
N ALA A 153 -30.05 13.71 -6.27
CA ALA A 153 -30.45 15.07 -6.61
C ALA A 153 -29.30 15.91 -7.22
N PHE A 154 -28.04 15.48 -7.04
CA PHE A 154 -26.85 16.16 -7.55
C PHE A 154 -26.27 15.51 -8.81
N LEU A 155 -26.83 14.38 -9.26
CA LEU A 155 -26.41 13.72 -10.49
C LEU A 155 -27.22 14.27 -11.68
N PRO A 156 -26.58 14.59 -12.83
CA PRO A 156 -27.32 14.90 -14.05
C PRO A 156 -28.16 13.68 -14.47
N PRO A 157 -29.36 13.89 -15.03
CA PRO A 157 -30.24 12.79 -15.40
C PRO A 157 -29.55 11.87 -16.42
N PRO A 158 -29.72 10.53 -16.30
CA PRO A 158 -29.13 9.60 -17.26
C PRO A 158 -29.68 9.89 -18.67
N PRO A 159 -28.86 9.75 -19.73
CA PRO A 159 -29.34 9.95 -21.09
C PRO A 159 -30.49 8.97 -21.38
N SER A 160 -31.59 9.50 -21.90
CA SER A 160 -32.80 8.73 -22.19
C SER A 160 -32.46 7.56 -23.12
N LYS A 161 -32.55 6.32 -22.63
CA LYS A 161 -32.49 5.15 -23.50
C LYS A 161 -33.73 5.18 -24.41
N SER A 162 -33.50 5.33 -25.71
CA SER A 162 -34.54 5.15 -26.71
C SER A 162 -35.11 3.72 -26.60
N PRO A 163 -36.43 3.54 -26.72
CA PRO A 163 -37.03 2.22 -26.61
C PRO A 163 -36.60 1.34 -27.80
N PRO A 164 -36.42 0.03 -27.59
CA PRO A 164 -36.09 -0.89 -28.67
C PRO A 164 -37.27 -1.00 -29.66
N PRO A 165 -37.01 -1.23 -30.96
CA PRO A 165 -38.07 -1.32 -31.95
C PRO A 165 -38.97 -2.52 -31.68
N ALA A 166 -40.29 -2.31 -31.81
CA ALA A 166 -41.31 -3.31 -31.61
C ALA A 166 -41.15 -4.48 -32.61
N ASN A 167 -41.07 -5.69 -32.06
CA ASN A 167 -41.06 -6.94 -32.80
C ASN A 167 -42.42 -7.11 -33.51
N ARG A 168 -42.45 -7.04 -34.85
CA ARG A 168 -43.62 -7.43 -35.65
C ARG A 168 -43.40 -8.85 -36.18
N SER A 169 -43.96 -9.84 -35.51
CA SER A 169 -44.14 -11.19 -36.01
C SER A 169 -45.62 -11.48 -36.29
N GLY A 170 -45.90 -11.89 -37.54
CA GLY A 170 -47.16 -12.50 -38.01
C GLY A 170 -48.25 -11.51 -38.42
N THR A 171 -49.02 -11.67 -39.49
CA THR A 171 -49.24 -12.79 -40.42
C THR A 171 -50.08 -12.24 -41.60
N ALA A 172 -50.11 -12.98 -42.71
CA ALA A 172 -51.10 -12.98 -43.80
C ALA A 172 -50.63 -12.37 -45.13
N ILE A 173 -50.05 -13.24 -45.96
CA ILE A 173 -50.16 -13.17 -47.41
C ILE A 173 -51.14 -14.28 -47.82
N ASN A 174 -52.33 -13.87 -48.26
CA ASN A 174 -53.29 -14.69 -49.00
C ASN A 174 -53.39 -14.11 -50.42
N GLU A 175 -53.19 -15.01 -51.39
CA GLU A 175 -53.78 -15.11 -52.73
C GLU A 175 -54.13 -13.84 -53.54
N ALA A 176 -53.45 -13.65 -54.68
CA ALA A 176 -53.97 -13.88 -56.04
C ALA A 176 -52.85 -13.69 -57.08
#